data_AF-A0A4W3KK23-F1
#
_entry.id   AF-A0A4W3KK23-F1
#
_cell.length_a   1.000
_cell.length_b   1.000
_cell.length_c   1.000
_cell.angle_alpha   90.00
_cell.angle_beta   90.00
_cell.angle_gamma   90.00
#
_symmetry.space_group_name_H-M   'P 1'
#
loop_
_entity.id
_entity.type
_entity.pdbx_description
1 polymer ?
#
loop_
_entity_poly.entity_id
_entity_poly.type
_entity_poly.pdbx_seq_one_letter_code
_entity_poly.pdbx_strand_id
1 'polypeptide(L)'
;MAARGQWPLQLAARLKRRPFVGGREAARLVSDSAAQAPRQPPVADGAAAVAKYPPLVPSRTAKSKSAKRRRQEEYYDKVHAAPSAVEKIRLLTAFQRLKYVVYPQTFAINGDRWYQHFTKTAFVPGLPPALAPSPAEGDSGSAGPDLSRLKSLVCHAILQERFYLKKRQPFVFKQRAQSALPFLRNLVSTLSSTLTPHNPLLGVGTLDFEPEVGFYWLRGERTVPRGHRGGRVDPIRFQIDDKPHCQIRIPKPLPEFMPLEDSVSQEVPVIHLEPDRLPLFQRQYNNNIFIGSKVADPCCYGHTQFHFASEILRRERLIKANLADQIEVRLRANGIASLFAWTGAQAAYQGFWSEADVTRPFVSQAVVTDGIYFSFFCYQLNTLGLTVKADQNNHRKNICWGTESMRLYEAVEEDDIKGFNDEVTVSRETETNCDNLTDVLGDRKSGYCKM
;
A
#
# COMPACT_ATOMS: atom_id res chain seq x y z
N MET A 1 33.21 -28.02 29.45
CA MET A 1 34.26 -27.85 28.41
C MET A 1 34.20 -26.43 27.89
N ALA A 2 35.28 -25.68 28.12
CA ALA A 2 35.53 -24.32 27.64
C ALA A 2 35.56 -24.30 26.09
N ALA A 3 35.23 -23.19 25.41
CA ALA A 3 36.20 -22.12 25.21
C ALA A 3 35.52 -20.75 24.93
N ARG A 4 35.94 -19.75 25.70
CA ARG A 4 35.77 -18.32 25.44
C ARG A 4 37.01 -17.84 24.65
N GLY A 5 36.80 -17.17 23.52
CA GLY A 5 37.87 -16.47 22.80
C GLY A 5 38.00 -15.02 23.29
N GLN A 6 39.05 -14.75 24.06
CA GLN A 6 39.50 -13.41 24.45
C GLN A 6 40.20 -12.71 23.28
N TRP A 7 39.92 -11.42 23.10
CA TRP A 7 40.75 -10.50 22.33
C TRP A 7 41.44 -9.54 23.32
N PRO A 8 42.77 -9.33 23.24
CA PRO A 8 43.48 -8.47 24.18
C PRO A 8 43.44 -6.98 23.78
N LEU A 9 43.30 -6.17 24.81
CA LEU A 9 43.53 -4.72 24.88
C LEU A 9 45.04 -4.40 24.96
N GLN A 10 45.36 -3.11 24.76
CA GLN A 10 46.64 -2.39 24.87
C GLN A 10 47.35 -2.21 23.50
N LEU A 11 47.82 -1.02 23.07
CA LEU A 11 48.48 0.05 23.81
C LEU A 11 48.02 1.45 23.36
N ALA A 12 47.92 2.35 24.34
CA ALA A 12 47.87 3.80 24.16
C ALA A 12 49.29 4.36 23.97
N ALA A 13 49.48 5.21 22.95
CA ALA A 13 50.66 6.06 22.84
C ALA A 13 50.22 7.54 22.86
N ARG A 14 50.49 8.18 24.00
CA ARG A 14 50.47 9.63 24.20
C ARG A 14 51.60 10.26 23.40
N LEU A 15 51.31 11.23 22.53
CA LEU A 15 52.32 12.17 22.04
C LEU A 15 51.99 13.58 22.57
N LYS A 16 52.93 14.08 23.38
CA LYS A 16 52.92 15.38 24.05
C LYS A 16 53.14 16.50 23.04
N ARG A 17 52.42 17.61 23.24
CA ARG A 17 52.82 18.95 22.77
C ARG A 17 54.11 19.38 23.46
N ARG A 18 54.99 20.12 22.76
CA ARG A 18 55.61 21.39 23.22
C ARG A 18 56.39 22.10 22.08
N PRO A 19 56.68 23.41 22.22
CA PRO A 19 56.78 24.40 21.14
C PRO A 19 58.21 24.93 20.90
N PHE A 20 58.46 25.63 19.78
CA PHE A 20 59.32 26.84 19.66
C PHE A 20 59.35 27.32 18.19
N VAL A 21 58.95 28.55 17.86
CA VAL A 21 59.77 29.76 17.56
C VAL A 21 60.67 29.65 16.33
N GLY A 22 60.53 30.61 15.40
CA GLY A 22 61.52 30.90 14.37
C GLY A 22 60.93 31.64 13.17
N GLY A 23 60.89 32.97 13.23
CA GLY A 23 60.67 33.82 12.06
C GLY A 23 61.96 34.00 11.25
N ARG A 24 61.79 34.26 9.94
CA ARG A 24 62.63 35.07 9.02
C ARG A 24 62.02 34.89 7.62
N GLU A 25 61.39 35.94 7.08
CA GLU A 25 61.97 36.81 6.05
C GLU A 25 62.42 36.05 4.79
N ALA A 26 61.67 36.21 3.71
CA ALA A 26 62.14 35.94 2.36
C ALA A 26 61.68 37.09 1.43
N ALA A 27 62.65 37.98 1.23
CA ALA A 27 62.95 38.78 0.04
C ALA A 27 61.83 39.08 -0.97
N ARG A 28 61.51 40.38 -1.03
CA ARG A 28 61.11 41.09 -2.25
C ARG A 28 62.19 40.92 -3.32
N LEU A 29 61.82 40.42 -4.49
CA LEU A 29 62.57 40.65 -5.72
C LEU A 29 61.79 41.67 -6.55
N VAL A 30 62.37 42.86 -6.60
CA VAL A 30 62.12 43.90 -7.60
C VAL A 30 62.78 43.41 -8.89
N SER A 31 62.02 43.38 -9.99
CA SER A 31 62.58 43.28 -11.33
C SER A 31 62.06 44.44 -12.16
N ASP A 32 63.01 45.10 -12.80
CA ASP A 32 62.92 46.41 -13.42
C ASP A 32 61.95 46.55 -14.59
N SER A 33 61.54 47.80 -14.72
CA SER A 33 61.00 48.48 -15.88
C SER A 33 61.70 48.11 -17.21
N ALA A 34 60.90 47.68 -18.19
CA ALA A 34 61.25 47.84 -19.61
C ALA A 34 60.03 48.37 -20.37
N ALA A 35 60.27 49.43 -21.14
CA ALA A 35 59.31 50.27 -21.82
C ALA A 35 58.47 49.56 -22.91
N GLN A 36 57.28 50.12 -23.14
CA GLN A 36 56.26 49.69 -24.09
C GLN A 36 56.65 49.84 -25.57
N ALA A 37 56.16 48.91 -26.39
CA ALA A 37 55.80 49.14 -27.78
C ALA A 37 54.36 48.62 -28.01
N PRO A 38 53.55 49.25 -28.88
CA PRO A 38 52.09 49.12 -28.85
C PRO A 38 51.59 47.78 -29.41
N ARG A 39 50.73 47.10 -28.64
CA ARG A 39 50.01 45.91 -29.08
C ARG A 39 48.92 46.32 -30.08
N GLN A 40 49.04 45.86 -31.33
CA GLN A 40 47.91 45.79 -32.25
C GLN A 40 46.89 44.80 -31.69
N PRO A 41 45.58 45.13 -31.63
CA PRO A 41 44.57 44.16 -31.25
C PRO A 41 44.44 43.11 -32.35
N PRO A 42 44.38 41.80 -32.02
CA PRO A 42 44.00 40.81 -33.01
C PRO A 42 42.57 41.12 -33.47
N VAL A 43 42.40 41.15 -34.79
CA VAL A 43 41.12 41.30 -35.48
C VAL A 43 40.16 40.27 -34.89
N ALA A 44 39.13 40.77 -34.21
CA ALA A 44 38.07 39.95 -33.66
C ALA A 44 37.21 39.45 -34.82
N ASP A 45 37.42 38.19 -35.20
CA ASP A 45 36.39 37.44 -35.91
C ASP A 45 35.11 37.45 -35.06
N GLY A 46 34.10 38.16 -35.57
CA GLY A 46 32.83 38.39 -34.92
C GLY A 46 31.99 37.13 -34.84
N ALA A 47 32.25 36.32 -33.83
CA ALA A 47 31.23 35.49 -33.19
C ALA A 47 31.15 35.95 -31.74
N ALA A 48 30.10 36.72 -31.39
CA ALA A 48 29.88 37.19 -30.03
C ALA A 48 29.94 35.99 -29.06
N ALA A 49 31.01 35.90 -28.27
CA ALA A 49 31.22 34.80 -27.35
C ALA A 49 30.13 34.84 -26.27
N VAL A 50 29.16 33.93 -26.38
CA VAL A 50 28.04 33.82 -25.42
C VAL A 50 28.61 33.52 -24.04
N ALA A 51 28.32 34.39 -23.06
CA ALA A 51 28.79 34.24 -21.69
C ALA A 51 28.25 32.93 -21.07
N LYS A 52 29.15 32.04 -20.64
CA LYS A 52 28.81 30.76 -19.99
C LYS A 52 28.91 30.90 -18.47
N TYR A 53 27.83 31.33 -17.83
CA TYR A 53 27.75 31.38 -16.37
C TYR A 53 27.57 29.97 -15.78
N PRO A 54 28.13 29.70 -14.59
CA PRO A 54 27.86 28.47 -13.88
C PRO A 54 26.39 28.39 -13.45
N PRO A 55 25.81 27.18 -13.34
CA PRO A 55 24.43 27.03 -12.89
C PRO A 55 24.28 27.50 -11.44
N LEU A 56 23.18 28.20 -11.15
CA LEU A 56 22.86 28.71 -9.82
C LEU A 56 22.32 27.58 -8.92
N VAL A 57 23.23 26.72 -8.44
CA VAL A 57 22.89 25.57 -7.58
C VAL A 57 23.58 25.67 -6.23
N PRO A 58 22.94 25.25 -5.12
CA PRO A 58 23.53 25.29 -3.80
C PRO A 58 24.74 24.34 -3.71
N SER A 59 25.71 24.63 -2.85
CA SER A 59 26.88 23.75 -2.65
C SER A 59 26.47 22.33 -2.23
N ARG A 60 27.17 21.30 -2.70
CA ARG A 60 26.90 19.89 -2.39
C ARG A 60 27.34 19.45 -0.98
N THR A 61 28.47 19.96 -0.51
CA THR A 61 29.16 19.48 0.70
C THR A 61 28.86 20.28 1.98
N ALA A 62 28.21 21.44 1.86
CA ALA A 62 27.91 22.27 3.02
C ALA A 62 26.92 21.61 3.99
N LYS A 63 26.97 22.02 5.25
CA LYS A 63 26.04 21.59 6.31
C LYS A 63 24.80 22.51 6.36
N SER A 64 24.10 22.66 5.23
CA SER A 64 22.89 23.50 5.12
C SER A 64 21.66 22.69 4.68
N LYS A 65 20.45 23.28 4.85
CA LYS A 65 19.19 22.69 4.35
C LYS A 65 19.21 22.57 2.81
N SER A 66 19.74 23.58 2.11
CA SER A 66 19.85 23.58 0.65
C SER A 66 20.82 22.50 0.14
N ALA A 67 21.95 22.29 0.81
CA ALA A 67 22.88 21.21 0.47
C ALA A 67 22.30 19.81 0.76
N LYS A 68 21.41 19.67 1.76
CA LYS A 68 20.67 18.42 2.00
C LYS A 68 19.68 18.14 0.86
N ARG A 69 18.94 19.16 0.40
CA ARG A 69 17.99 19.03 -0.73
C ARG A 69 18.70 18.63 -2.02
N ARG A 70 19.80 19.31 -2.37
CA ARG A 70 20.60 18.95 -3.56
C ARG A 70 21.10 17.50 -3.51
N ARG A 71 21.57 17.01 -2.36
CA ARG A 71 22.01 15.61 -2.23
C ARG A 71 20.86 14.61 -2.39
N GLN A 72 19.64 15.00 -2.02
CA GLN A 72 18.44 14.20 -2.20
C GLN A 72 18.02 14.18 -3.67
N GLU A 73 18.05 15.32 -4.35
CA GLU A 73 17.82 15.43 -5.80
C GLU A 73 18.84 14.61 -6.59
N GLU A 74 20.14 14.76 -6.32
CA GLU A 74 21.20 13.95 -6.95
C GLU A 74 21.02 12.43 -6.71
N TYR A 75 20.38 12.04 -5.60
CA TYR A 75 20.06 10.65 -5.33
C TYR A 75 18.83 10.19 -6.11
N TYR A 76 17.81 11.04 -6.24
CA TYR A 76 16.64 10.79 -7.09
C TYR A 76 17.01 10.69 -8.55
N ASP A 77 17.91 11.54 -9.05
CA ASP A 77 18.44 11.46 -10.42
C ASP A 77 19.12 10.11 -10.67
N LYS A 78 19.85 9.57 -9.67
CA LYS A 78 20.43 8.23 -9.76
C LYS A 78 19.37 7.12 -9.80
N VAL A 79 18.26 7.28 -9.09
CA VAL A 79 17.13 6.33 -9.14
C VAL A 79 16.42 6.41 -10.49
N HIS A 80 16.24 7.61 -11.03
CA HIS A 80 15.67 7.81 -12.37
C HIS A 80 16.56 7.20 -13.46
N ALA A 81 17.88 7.36 -13.35
CA ALA A 81 18.85 6.83 -14.30
C ALA A 81 19.05 5.30 -14.23
N ALA A 82 18.51 4.63 -13.20
CA ALA A 82 18.65 3.19 -13.06
C ALA A 82 17.87 2.45 -14.17
N PRO A 83 18.50 1.54 -14.94
CA PRO A 83 17.89 0.90 -16.11
C PRO A 83 16.79 -0.11 -15.77
N SER A 84 16.84 -0.77 -14.62
CA SER A 84 15.89 -1.84 -14.26
C SER A 84 15.07 -1.52 -13.01
N ALA A 85 13.84 -2.05 -12.95
CA ALA A 85 12.99 -1.94 -11.77
C ALA A 85 13.64 -2.57 -10.53
N VAL A 86 14.37 -3.68 -10.70
CA VAL A 86 15.11 -4.35 -9.61
C VAL A 86 16.13 -3.41 -8.97
N GLU A 87 16.90 -2.69 -9.79
CA GLU A 87 17.89 -1.73 -9.30
C GLU A 87 17.23 -0.52 -8.65
N LYS A 88 16.13 -0.01 -9.20
CA LYS A 88 15.33 1.05 -8.58
C LYS A 88 14.85 0.65 -7.19
N ILE A 89 14.24 -0.53 -7.06
CA ILE A 89 13.76 -1.07 -5.78
C ILE A 89 14.95 -1.22 -4.82
N ARG A 90 16.09 -1.76 -5.27
CA ARG A 90 17.30 -1.91 -4.45
C ARG A 90 17.79 -0.56 -3.92
N LEU A 91 17.83 0.48 -4.75
CA LEU A 91 18.23 1.81 -4.33
C LEU A 91 17.24 2.34 -3.28
N LEU A 92 15.94 2.36 -3.58
CA LEU A 92 14.89 2.89 -2.69
C LEU A 92 14.86 2.19 -1.32
N THR A 93 15.15 0.88 -1.30
CA THR A 93 15.13 0.06 -0.08
C THR A 93 16.46 -0.02 0.67
N ALA A 94 17.56 0.49 0.09
CA ALA A 94 18.91 0.34 0.64
C ALA A 94 19.09 0.94 2.05
N PHE A 95 18.44 2.07 2.34
CA PHE A 95 18.63 2.78 3.61
C PHE A 95 17.66 2.29 4.68
N GLN A 96 18.19 1.56 5.66
CA GLN A 96 17.43 1.11 6.82
C GLN A 96 17.41 2.19 7.91
N ARG A 97 16.20 2.58 8.30
CA ARG A 97 15.93 3.54 9.38
C ARG A 97 14.71 3.05 10.15
N LEU A 98 14.43 3.68 11.30
CA LEU A 98 13.18 3.47 12.01
C LEU A 98 11.99 3.77 11.10
N LYS A 99 11.08 2.81 11.03
CA LYS A 99 9.85 2.84 10.24
C LYS A 99 8.70 2.25 11.05
N TYR A 100 7.51 2.77 10.80
CA TYR A 100 6.27 2.25 11.38
C TYR A 100 5.87 0.94 10.70
N VAL A 101 5.55 -0.08 11.49
CA VAL A 101 5.00 -1.33 10.96
C VAL A 101 3.49 -1.26 11.03
N VAL A 102 2.87 -1.16 9.85
CA VAL A 102 1.43 -1.09 9.69
C VAL A 102 0.90 -2.52 9.53
N TYR A 103 0.06 -2.95 10.46
CA TYR A 103 -0.53 -4.28 10.46
C TYR A 103 -1.92 -4.23 9.83
N PRO A 104 -2.18 -4.89 8.68
CA PRO A 104 -3.51 -4.92 8.08
C PRO A 104 -4.58 -5.43 9.05
N GLN A 105 -4.27 -6.53 9.75
CA GLN A 105 -5.09 -7.08 10.82
C GLN A 105 -4.78 -6.41 12.17
N THR A 106 -5.30 -5.21 12.38
CA THR A 106 -5.09 -4.41 13.60
C THR A 106 -6.24 -4.52 14.61
N PHE A 107 -5.92 -4.37 15.89
CA PHE A 107 -6.90 -4.23 16.98
C PHE A 107 -7.23 -2.76 17.31
N ALA A 108 -6.57 -1.81 16.64
CA ALA A 108 -6.75 -0.39 16.89
C ALA A 108 -8.18 0.10 16.62
N ILE A 109 -8.64 1.02 17.46
CA ILE A 109 -9.95 1.66 17.32
C ILE A 109 -9.88 2.70 16.20
N ASN A 110 -10.88 2.72 15.31
CA ASN A 110 -10.96 3.63 14.15
C ASN A 110 -9.71 3.58 13.26
N GLY A 111 -9.08 2.40 13.14
CA GLY A 111 -7.85 2.21 12.38
C GLY A 111 -7.99 2.49 10.88
N ASP A 112 -9.20 2.35 10.33
CA ASP A 112 -9.49 2.63 8.92
C ASP A 112 -9.19 4.08 8.54
N ARG A 113 -9.58 5.06 9.36
CA ARG A 113 -9.31 6.49 9.13
C ARG A 113 -7.81 6.80 9.14
N TRP A 114 -7.07 6.15 10.04
CA TRP A 114 -5.61 6.28 10.09
C TRP A 114 -4.95 5.71 8.84
N TYR A 115 -5.43 4.56 8.36
CA TYR A 115 -4.86 3.93 7.18
C TYR A 115 -5.16 4.74 5.93
N GLN A 116 -6.40 5.24 5.77
CA GLN A 116 -6.75 6.20 4.72
C GLN A 116 -5.82 7.42 4.70
N HIS A 117 -5.47 7.97 5.88
CA HIS A 117 -4.52 9.06 5.99
C HIS A 117 -3.09 8.68 5.54
N PHE A 118 -2.61 7.51 5.97
CA PHE A 118 -1.26 7.02 5.65
C PHE A 118 -1.07 6.69 4.17
N THR A 119 -2.14 6.28 3.48
CA THR A 119 -2.12 5.82 2.09
C THR A 119 -2.75 6.83 1.11
N LYS A 120 -3.25 7.97 1.61
CA LYS A 120 -3.99 8.97 0.84
C LYS A 120 -5.16 8.34 0.05
N THR A 121 -5.97 7.56 0.75
CA THR A 121 -7.08 6.78 0.17
C THR A 121 -8.42 7.30 0.64
N ALA A 122 -9.35 7.50 -0.30
CA ALA A 122 -10.76 7.73 0.00
C ALA A 122 -11.52 6.41 -0.01
N PHE A 123 -12.27 6.14 1.07
CA PHE A 123 -13.14 4.98 1.15
C PHE A 123 -14.55 5.32 0.62
N VAL A 124 -15.08 4.48 -0.26
CA VAL A 124 -16.41 4.61 -0.86
C VAL A 124 -17.23 3.37 -0.47
N PRO A 125 -18.38 3.52 0.21
CA PRO A 125 -19.25 2.38 0.48
C PRO A 125 -19.87 1.87 -0.81
N GLY A 126 -19.99 0.54 -0.94
CA GLY A 126 -20.52 -0.12 -2.14
C GLY A 126 -19.42 -0.70 -3.02
N LEU A 127 -19.80 -1.14 -4.22
CA LEU A 127 -18.88 -1.64 -5.24
C LEU A 127 -18.58 -0.52 -6.26
N PRO A 128 -17.52 -0.64 -7.06
CA PRO A 128 -17.32 0.28 -8.17
C PRO A 128 -18.47 0.16 -9.17
N PRO A 129 -18.84 1.26 -9.86
CA PRO A 129 -19.84 1.21 -10.92
C PRO A 129 -19.40 0.16 -11.96
N ALA A 130 -20.35 -0.65 -12.41
CA ALA A 130 -20.07 -1.71 -13.37
C ALA A 130 -19.34 -1.13 -14.58
N LEU A 131 -18.18 -1.70 -14.91
CA LEU A 131 -17.48 -1.35 -16.14
C LEU A 131 -18.42 -1.67 -17.30
N ALA A 132 -18.75 -0.64 -18.08
CA ALA A 132 -19.49 -0.84 -19.32
C ALA A 132 -18.80 -1.95 -20.11
N PRO A 133 -19.54 -2.95 -20.63
CA PRO A 133 -18.94 -4.03 -21.40
C PRO A 133 -18.13 -3.41 -22.53
N SER A 134 -16.85 -3.78 -22.61
CA SER A 134 -15.99 -3.32 -23.70
C SER A 134 -16.64 -3.73 -25.03
N PRO A 135 -16.74 -2.83 -26.03
CA PRO A 135 -17.31 -3.15 -27.33
C PRO A 135 -16.51 -4.21 -28.12
N ALA A 136 -15.43 -4.76 -27.55
CA ALA A 136 -14.64 -5.84 -28.13
C ALA A 136 -15.17 -7.26 -27.83
N GLU A 137 -16.18 -7.41 -26.97
CA GLU A 137 -16.91 -8.68 -26.80
C GLU A 137 -18.24 -8.59 -27.53
N GLY A 138 -18.16 -8.68 -28.86
CA GLY A 138 -19.34 -8.96 -29.68
C GLY A 138 -19.99 -10.26 -29.21
N ASP A 139 -21.33 -10.30 -29.31
CA ASP A 139 -22.22 -11.45 -29.12
C ASP A 139 -21.58 -12.78 -29.54
N SER A 140 -20.84 -13.40 -28.64
CA SER A 140 -20.58 -14.82 -28.66
C SER A 140 -21.44 -15.38 -27.54
N GLY A 141 -22.45 -16.16 -27.91
CA GLY A 141 -23.46 -16.76 -27.03
C GLY A 141 -22.89 -17.75 -26.02
N SER A 142 -21.93 -17.32 -25.19
CA SER A 142 -21.51 -18.02 -24.00
C SER A 142 -22.60 -17.82 -22.96
N ALA A 143 -23.36 -18.90 -22.70
CA ALA A 143 -24.22 -18.95 -21.54
C ALA A 143 -23.38 -18.55 -20.32
N GLY A 144 -23.89 -17.60 -19.52
CA GLY A 144 -23.25 -17.20 -18.28
C GLY A 144 -22.96 -18.41 -17.38
N PRO A 145 -22.07 -18.27 -16.39
CA PRO A 145 -21.73 -19.39 -15.51
C PRO A 145 -23.00 -19.97 -14.86
N ASP A 146 -23.08 -21.31 -14.81
CA ASP A 146 -24.17 -22.00 -14.14
C ASP A 146 -24.10 -21.76 -12.64
N LEU A 147 -24.86 -20.77 -12.17
CA LEU A 147 -24.91 -20.35 -10.77
C LEU A 147 -25.38 -21.49 -9.85
N SER A 148 -26.24 -22.40 -10.34
CA SER A 148 -26.72 -23.53 -9.56
C SER A 148 -25.60 -24.53 -9.28
N ARG A 149 -24.74 -24.77 -10.27
CA ARG A 149 -23.53 -25.57 -10.13
C ARG A 149 -22.49 -24.91 -9.23
N LEU A 150 -22.30 -23.60 -9.32
CA LEU A 150 -21.39 -22.89 -8.42
C LEU A 150 -21.87 -22.98 -6.97
N LYS A 151 -23.17 -22.77 -6.74
CA LYS A 151 -23.79 -22.91 -5.42
C LYS A 151 -23.58 -24.31 -4.85
N SER A 152 -23.82 -25.36 -5.63
CA SER A 152 -23.62 -26.74 -5.15
C SER A 152 -22.17 -27.05 -4.79
N LEU A 153 -21.20 -26.52 -5.57
CA LEU A 153 -19.77 -26.64 -5.26
C LEU A 153 -19.39 -25.90 -3.98
N VAL A 154 -19.93 -24.70 -3.76
CA VAL A 154 -19.72 -23.93 -2.51
C VAL A 154 -20.29 -24.69 -1.32
N CYS A 155 -21.52 -25.18 -1.41
CA CYS A 155 -22.16 -25.97 -0.37
C CYS A 155 -21.37 -27.24 -0.05
N HIS A 156 -20.91 -27.97 -1.08
CA HIS A 156 -20.09 -29.16 -0.90
C HIS A 156 -18.76 -28.84 -0.20
N ALA A 157 -18.09 -27.74 -0.57
CA ALA A 157 -16.85 -27.31 0.08
C ALA A 157 -17.07 -26.94 1.57
N ILE A 158 -18.22 -26.34 1.90
CA ILE A 158 -18.60 -26.03 3.30
C ILE A 158 -18.83 -27.34 4.08
N LEU A 159 -19.68 -28.23 3.56
CA LEU A 159 -20.03 -29.50 4.20
C LEU A 159 -18.82 -30.42 4.36
N GLN A 160 -17.91 -30.43 3.39
CA GLN A 160 -16.67 -31.18 3.47
C GLN A 160 -15.88 -30.82 4.73
N GLU A 161 -15.66 -29.53 4.97
CA GLU A 161 -14.79 -29.09 6.07
C GLU A 161 -15.48 -29.01 7.43
N ARG A 162 -16.82 -28.86 7.44
CA ARG A 162 -17.64 -28.71 8.65
C ARG A 162 -18.27 -30.01 9.14
N PHE A 163 -18.64 -30.92 8.23
CA PHE A 163 -19.39 -32.13 8.56
C PHE A 163 -18.66 -33.42 8.15
N TYR A 164 -18.30 -33.59 6.87
CA TYR A 164 -17.77 -34.86 6.38
C TYR A 164 -16.36 -35.17 6.89
N LEU A 165 -15.48 -34.18 6.98
CA LEU A 165 -14.11 -34.41 7.44
C LEU A 165 -14.06 -34.54 8.96
N LYS A 166 -13.87 -35.78 9.44
CA LYS A 166 -13.69 -36.07 10.87
C LYS A 166 -12.32 -35.58 11.35
N LYS A 167 -12.28 -34.36 11.89
CA LYS A 167 -11.07 -33.76 12.49
C LYS A 167 -10.99 -34.05 14.00
N ARG A 168 -9.77 -34.11 14.52
CA ARG A 168 -9.55 -34.03 15.98
C ARG A 168 -10.07 -32.69 16.49
N GLN A 169 -10.70 -32.70 17.67
CA GLN A 169 -11.21 -31.50 18.33
C GLN A 169 -10.10 -30.43 18.43
N PRO A 170 -10.25 -29.26 17.78
CA PRO A 170 -9.31 -28.16 17.95
C PRO A 170 -9.37 -27.58 19.35
N PHE A 171 -8.28 -26.92 19.75
CA PHE A 171 -8.35 -25.89 20.77
C PHE A 171 -9.31 -24.78 20.32
N VAL A 172 -10.14 -24.27 21.24
CA VAL A 172 -11.15 -23.21 20.99
C VAL A 172 -10.58 -22.02 20.19
N PHE A 173 -9.31 -21.68 20.43
CA PHE A 173 -8.62 -20.58 19.75
C PHE A 173 -8.31 -20.84 18.26
N LYS A 174 -8.22 -22.10 17.81
CA LYS A 174 -7.91 -22.48 16.41
C LYS A 174 -9.11 -23.08 15.66
N GLN A 175 -10.27 -23.17 16.30
CA GLN A 175 -11.42 -23.89 15.78
C GLN A 175 -11.97 -23.34 14.46
N ARG A 176 -12.07 -22.01 14.31
CA ARG A 176 -12.53 -21.43 13.03
C ARG A 176 -11.43 -21.50 12.00
N ALA A 177 -10.19 -21.18 12.34
CA ALA A 177 -9.07 -21.29 11.40
C ALA A 177 -8.91 -22.70 10.81
N GLN A 178 -9.10 -23.75 11.62
CA GLN A 178 -8.99 -25.14 11.16
C GLN A 178 -10.09 -25.55 10.18
N SER A 179 -11.26 -24.90 10.22
CA SER A 179 -12.37 -25.15 9.29
C SER A 179 -12.38 -24.17 8.11
N ALA A 180 -12.22 -22.88 8.39
CA ALA A 180 -12.31 -21.79 7.42
C ALA A 180 -11.12 -21.73 6.45
N LEU A 181 -9.87 -21.97 6.90
CA LEU A 181 -8.71 -21.87 5.99
C LEU A 181 -8.73 -22.97 4.92
N PRO A 182 -8.90 -24.27 5.24
CA PRO A 182 -9.02 -25.30 4.22
C PRO A 182 -10.24 -25.09 3.32
N PHE A 183 -11.36 -24.63 3.89
CA PHE A 183 -12.56 -24.27 3.14
C PHE A 183 -12.24 -23.18 2.11
N LEU A 184 -11.59 -22.09 2.52
CA LEU A 184 -11.24 -20.98 1.63
C LEU A 184 -10.29 -21.43 0.52
N ARG A 185 -9.30 -22.27 0.84
CA ARG A 185 -8.40 -22.89 -0.14
C ARG A 185 -9.15 -23.73 -1.18
N ASN A 186 -10.03 -24.62 -0.72
CA ASN A 186 -10.81 -25.48 -1.61
C ASN A 186 -11.78 -24.67 -2.46
N LEU A 187 -12.43 -23.66 -1.86
CA LEU A 187 -13.34 -22.74 -2.54
C LEU A 187 -12.62 -22.01 -3.68
N VAL A 188 -11.50 -21.34 -3.39
CA VAL A 188 -10.77 -20.57 -4.40
C VAL A 188 -10.23 -21.47 -5.50
N SER A 189 -9.70 -22.65 -5.16
CA SER A 189 -9.21 -23.61 -6.15
C SER A 189 -10.32 -24.12 -7.08
N THR A 190 -11.47 -24.49 -6.52
CA THR A 190 -12.61 -25.02 -7.29
C THR A 190 -13.28 -23.93 -8.12
N LEU A 191 -13.44 -22.73 -7.58
CA LEU A 191 -14.00 -21.60 -8.33
C LEU A 191 -13.07 -21.18 -9.47
N SER A 192 -11.77 -21.10 -9.24
CA SER A 192 -10.80 -20.73 -10.29
C SER A 192 -10.84 -21.70 -11.47
N SER A 193 -10.88 -23.01 -11.20
CA SER A 193 -10.94 -24.02 -12.27
C SER A 193 -12.30 -24.03 -12.99
N THR A 194 -13.40 -23.88 -12.25
CA THR A 194 -14.76 -23.88 -12.84
C THR A 194 -15.05 -22.63 -13.67
N LEU A 195 -14.48 -21.48 -13.27
CA LEU A 195 -14.65 -20.21 -13.99
C LEU A 195 -13.65 -20.02 -15.14
N THR A 196 -12.61 -20.86 -15.26
CA THR A 196 -11.60 -20.77 -16.32
C THR A 196 -12.18 -20.76 -17.75
N PRO A 197 -13.20 -21.58 -18.10
CA PRO A 197 -13.83 -21.53 -19.41
C PRO A 197 -14.54 -20.20 -19.72
N HIS A 198 -15.02 -19.50 -18.68
CA HIS A 198 -15.69 -18.21 -18.81
C HIS A 198 -14.69 -17.04 -18.75
N ASN A 199 -13.60 -17.20 -18.01
CA ASN A 199 -12.53 -16.21 -17.90
C ASN A 199 -11.16 -16.88 -18.09
N PRO A 200 -10.59 -16.87 -19.31
CA PRO A 200 -9.33 -17.53 -19.60
C PRO A 200 -8.13 -16.91 -18.85
N LEU A 201 -8.25 -15.68 -18.31
CA LEU A 201 -7.20 -15.07 -17.50
C LEU A 201 -6.91 -15.89 -16.22
N LEU A 202 -7.93 -16.55 -15.66
CA LEU A 202 -7.76 -17.40 -14.48
C LEU A 202 -6.96 -18.68 -14.78
N GLY A 203 -7.04 -19.19 -16.02
CA GLY A 203 -6.27 -20.37 -16.44
C GLY A 203 -4.78 -20.09 -16.67
N VAL A 204 -4.43 -18.86 -17.07
CA VAL A 204 -3.03 -18.42 -17.24
C VAL A 204 -2.45 -17.85 -15.94
N GLY A 205 -3.32 -17.46 -15.00
CA GLY A 205 -2.92 -16.92 -13.71
C GLY A 205 -2.28 -17.96 -12.79
N THR A 206 -1.59 -17.46 -11.78
CA THR A 206 -0.98 -18.27 -10.71
C THR A 206 -1.74 -18.07 -9.41
N LEU A 207 -2.10 -19.17 -8.76
CA LEU A 207 -2.69 -19.18 -7.43
C LEU A 207 -1.62 -19.50 -6.38
N ASP A 208 -1.30 -18.53 -5.52
CA ASP A 208 -0.36 -18.73 -4.41
C ASP A 208 -1.11 -18.94 -3.09
N PHE A 209 -0.55 -19.77 -2.21
CA PHE A 209 -1.05 -19.99 -0.85
C PHE A 209 -0.07 -19.43 0.18
N GLU A 210 -0.58 -18.63 1.11
CA GLU A 210 0.17 -17.94 2.15
C GLU A 210 1.41 -17.15 1.65
N PRO A 211 1.31 -16.39 0.54
CA PRO A 211 2.44 -15.62 0.05
C PRO A 211 2.74 -14.44 0.98
N GLU A 212 3.98 -13.99 0.99
CA GLU A 212 4.36 -12.75 1.65
C GLU A 212 4.11 -11.57 0.70
N VAL A 213 3.48 -10.50 1.21
CA VAL A 213 3.29 -9.25 0.48
C VAL A 213 3.84 -8.12 1.33
N GLY A 214 4.73 -7.32 0.76
CA GLY A 214 5.42 -6.26 1.48
C GLY A 214 5.45 -4.98 0.68
N PHE A 215 5.26 -3.84 1.35
CA PHE A 215 5.43 -2.53 0.72
C PHE A 215 6.03 -1.51 1.68
N TYR A 216 7.00 -0.76 1.16
CA TYR A 216 7.73 0.28 1.87
C TYR A 216 7.49 1.63 1.19
N TRP A 217 7.05 2.63 1.96
CA TRP A 217 6.81 3.98 1.45
C TRP A 217 7.07 5.06 2.50
N LEU A 218 6.99 6.32 2.07
CA LEU A 218 7.12 7.49 2.92
C LEU A 218 5.86 8.34 2.81
N ARG A 219 5.36 8.85 3.93
CA ARG A 219 4.20 9.73 4.00
C ARG A 219 4.41 10.75 5.11
N GLY A 220 4.45 12.04 4.77
CA GLY A 220 4.62 13.11 5.75
C GLY A 220 6.04 13.23 6.34
N GLU A 221 6.21 14.23 7.20
CA GLU A 221 7.45 14.56 7.88
C GLU A 221 7.19 14.86 9.35
N ARG A 222 8.17 14.56 10.21
CA ARG A 222 8.13 14.97 11.62
C ARG A 222 9.42 15.65 12.03
N THR A 223 9.31 16.53 13.01
CA THR A 223 10.48 17.08 13.70
C THR A 223 10.84 16.17 14.85
N VAL A 224 12.07 15.68 14.90
CA VAL A 224 12.52 14.78 15.98
C VAL A 224 12.43 15.52 17.32
N PRO A 225 11.65 15.02 18.30
CA PRO A 225 11.37 15.77 19.52
C PRO A 225 12.54 15.75 20.52
N ARG A 226 13.28 14.64 20.62
CA ARG A 226 14.34 14.43 21.62
C ARG A 226 15.56 13.72 21.04
N GLY A 227 16.67 13.77 21.77
CA GLY A 227 17.93 13.10 21.43
C GLY A 227 18.86 13.92 20.54
N HIS A 228 19.99 13.34 20.12
CA HIS A 228 21.05 14.06 19.37
C HIS A 228 20.60 14.62 18.00
N ARG A 229 19.47 14.13 17.45
CA ARG A 229 18.86 14.63 16.22
C ARG A 229 17.69 15.61 16.48
N GLY A 230 17.49 16.04 17.73
CA GLY A 230 16.42 16.96 18.12
C GLY A 230 16.35 18.19 17.21
N GLY A 231 15.13 18.60 16.85
CA GLY A 231 14.87 19.76 15.98
C GLY A 231 15.15 19.53 14.48
N ARG A 232 15.60 18.34 14.07
CA ARG A 232 15.78 18.00 12.65
C ARG A 232 14.50 17.43 12.07
N VAL A 233 14.19 17.83 10.85
CA VAL A 233 13.10 17.26 10.04
C VAL A 233 13.53 15.89 9.47
N ASP A 234 12.73 14.87 9.75
CA ASP A 234 12.91 13.48 9.31
C ASP A 234 11.60 12.98 8.66
N PRO A 235 11.65 12.37 7.47
CA PRO A 235 10.46 11.82 6.85
C PRO A 235 9.96 10.60 7.62
N ILE A 236 8.64 10.44 7.66
CA ILE A 236 8.00 9.29 8.29
C ILE A 236 7.96 8.14 7.27
N ARG A 237 8.40 6.96 7.72
CA ARG A 237 8.52 5.75 6.91
C ARG A 237 7.55 4.72 7.41
N PHE A 238 6.94 3.98 6.48
CA PHE A 238 5.99 2.93 6.77
C PHE A 238 6.40 1.64 6.05
N GLN A 239 6.05 0.51 6.64
CA GLN A 239 6.16 -0.81 6.07
C GLN A 239 4.88 -1.57 6.39
N ILE A 240 4.29 -2.19 5.37
CA ILE A 240 3.28 -3.24 5.55
C ILE A 240 3.99 -4.56 5.26
N ASP A 241 3.83 -5.51 6.16
CA ASP A 241 4.22 -6.90 5.98
C ASP A 241 2.96 -7.74 6.18
N ASP A 242 2.37 -8.15 5.06
CA ASP A 242 1.09 -8.87 5.01
C ASP A 242 1.29 -10.31 4.51
N LYS A 243 0.35 -11.16 4.88
CA LYS A 243 0.30 -12.59 4.51
C LYS A 243 -1.14 -12.97 4.20
N PRO A 244 -1.66 -12.66 2.99
CA PRO A 244 -2.95 -13.16 2.56
C PRO A 244 -2.98 -14.70 2.59
N HIS A 245 -4.16 -15.29 2.75
CA HIS A 245 -4.28 -16.75 2.72
C HIS A 245 -4.11 -17.29 1.30
N CYS A 246 -4.72 -16.63 0.33
CA CYS A 246 -4.55 -16.93 -1.09
C CYS A 246 -4.43 -15.63 -1.88
N GLN A 247 -3.73 -15.67 -3.00
CA GLN A 247 -3.80 -14.60 -3.99
C GLN A 247 -3.76 -15.18 -5.40
N ILE A 248 -4.45 -14.52 -6.32
CA ILE A 248 -4.41 -14.83 -7.74
C ILE A 248 -3.60 -13.72 -8.42
N ARG A 249 -2.50 -14.09 -9.07
CA ARG A 249 -1.71 -13.18 -9.93
C ARG A 249 -1.91 -13.54 -11.39
N ILE A 250 -1.86 -12.52 -12.24
CA ILE A 250 -2.11 -12.61 -13.68
C ILE A 250 -1.01 -11.87 -14.46
N PRO A 251 -0.80 -12.22 -15.73
CA PRO A 251 0.25 -11.59 -16.55
C PRO A 251 -0.14 -10.21 -17.10
N LYS A 252 -1.43 -9.88 -17.14
CA LYS A 252 -1.95 -8.60 -17.65
C LYS A 252 -2.66 -7.84 -16.52
N PRO A 253 -2.60 -6.50 -16.49
CA PRO A 253 -3.31 -5.71 -15.48
C PRO A 253 -4.83 -5.82 -15.67
N LEU A 254 -5.57 -5.68 -14.57
CA LEU A 254 -7.03 -5.49 -14.60
C LEU A 254 -7.38 -4.11 -15.20
N PRO A 255 -8.56 -3.97 -15.83
CA PRO A 255 -9.06 -2.67 -16.27
C PRO A 255 -9.29 -1.74 -15.07
N GLU A 256 -9.16 -0.43 -15.31
CA GLU A 256 -9.47 0.59 -14.32
C GLU A 256 -10.97 0.66 -14.05
N PHE A 257 -11.39 0.97 -12.82
CA PHE A 257 -12.81 1.16 -12.49
C PHE A 257 -13.29 2.58 -12.83
N MET A 258 -12.39 3.54 -12.68
CA MET A 258 -12.61 4.95 -12.89
C MET A 258 -11.37 5.54 -13.58
N PRO A 259 -11.52 6.51 -14.49
CA PRO A 259 -10.39 7.19 -15.11
C PRO A 259 -9.43 7.79 -14.08
N LEU A 260 -8.15 7.87 -14.42
CA LEU A 260 -7.08 8.32 -13.51
C LEU A 260 -7.26 9.75 -12.97
N GLU A 261 -7.82 10.65 -13.78
CA GLU A 261 -8.02 12.05 -13.41
C GLU A 261 -9.34 12.33 -12.69
N ASP A 262 -10.26 11.36 -12.69
CA ASP A 262 -11.52 11.49 -12.01
C ASP A 262 -11.33 11.37 -10.50
N SER A 263 -12.15 12.11 -9.76
CA SER A 263 -12.08 12.14 -8.31
C SER A 263 -13.45 11.91 -7.69
N VAL A 264 -13.48 11.08 -6.66
CA VAL A 264 -14.69 10.87 -5.85
C VAL A 264 -14.95 12.05 -4.93
N SER A 265 -16.21 12.26 -4.54
CA SER A 265 -16.59 13.33 -3.62
C SER A 265 -16.04 13.11 -2.19
N GLN A 266 -15.80 11.87 -1.78
CA GLN A 266 -15.32 11.54 -0.45
C GLN A 266 -13.91 12.08 -0.20
N GLU A 267 -13.75 12.83 0.89
CA GLU A 267 -12.45 13.38 1.29
C GLU A 267 -11.61 12.36 2.06
N VAL A 268 -10.28 12.49 1.94
CA VAL A 268 -9.34 11.68 2.71
C VAL A 268 -9.25 12.25 4.13
N PRO A 269 -9.46 11.45 5.19
CA PRO A 269 -9.27 11.89 6.56
C PRO A 269 -7.85 12.44 6.80
N VAL A 270 -7.76 13.65 7.35
CA VAL A 270 -6.49 14.26 7.75
C VAL A 270 -6.32 14.16 9.26
N ILE A 271 -5.25 13.50 9.70
CA ILE A 271 -4.96 13.32 11.12
C ILE A 271 -3.74 14.16 11.47
N HIS A 272 -3.92 15.11 12.39
CA HIS A 272 -2.85 15.99 12.86
C HIS A 272 -2.04 15.41 14.04
N LEU A 273 -2.40 14.21 14.49
CA LEU A 273 -1.73 13.50 15.57
C LEU A 273 -0.60 12.62 15.05
N GLU A 274 0.41 12.40 15.89
CA GLU A 274 1.50 11.48 15.56
C GLU A 274 0.97 10.03 15.46
N PRO A 275 1.50 9.21 14.53
CA PRO A 275 1.13 7.79 14.42
C PRO A 275 1.36 6.98 15.70
N ASP A 276 2.24 7.45 16.60
CA ASP A 276 2.53 6.84 17.91
C ASP A 276 1.30 6.82 18.86
N ARG A 277 0.23 7.56 18.54
CA ARG A 277 -1.04 7.53 19.30
C ARG A 277 -1.92 6.34 18.95
N LEU A 278 -1.71 5.74 17.78
CA LEU A 278 -2.23 4.42 17.45
C LEU A 278 -1.32 3.37 18.10
N PRO A 279 -1.77 2.14 18.42
CA PRO A 279 -0.89 1.06 18.88
C PRO A 279 0.02 0.55 17.74
N LEU A 280 0.85 1.44 17.20
CA LEU A 280 1.66 1.28 16.00
C LEU A 280 3.08 1.72 16.33
N PHE A 281 4.03 0.80 16.17
CA PHE A 281 5.37 0.93 16.74
C PHE A 281 6.43 1.04 15.66
N GLN A 282 7.52 1.75 15.99
CA GLN A 282 8.67 1.87 15.11
C GLN A 282 9.61 0.69 15.28
N ARG A 283 10.07 0.13 14.17
CA ARG A 283 11.10 -0.91 14.12
C ARG A 283 12.11 -0.59 13.03
N GLN A 284 13.27 -1.21 13.07
CA GLN A 284 14.26 -1.12 12.01
C GLN A 284 14.68 -2.53 11.59
N TYR A 285 14.47 -2.82 10.31
CA TYR A 285 14.82 -4.07 9.63
C TYR A 285 14.84 -3.81 8.12
N ASN A 286 15.14 -4.84 7.32
CA ASN A 286 15.17 -4.76 5.86
C ASN A 286 13.87 -4.15 5.31
N ASN A 287 13.98 -3.22 4.36
CA ASN A 287 12.84 -2.68 3.63
C ASN A 287 12.46 -3.68 2.55
N ASN A 288 11.18 -4.03 2.48
CA ASN A 288 10.69 -5.04 1.56
C ASN A 288 9.61 -4.45 0.65
N ILE A 289 9.76 -4.68 -0.66
CA ILE A 289 8.75 -4.43 -1.68
C ILE A 289 8.62 -5.74 -2.45
N PHE A 290 7.52 -6.46 -2.23
CA PHE A 290 7.34 -7.82 -2.72
C PHE A 290 5.86 -8.12 -2.93
N ILE A 291 5.53 -8.68 -4.10
CA ILE A 291 4.13 -8.97 -4.51
C ILE A 291 3.70 -10.43 -4.25
N GLY A 292 4.58 -11.25 -3.65
CA GLY A 292 4.44 -12.71 -3.55
C GLY A 292 5.32 -13.49 -4.54
N SER A 293 5.90 -12.81 -5.53
CA SER A 293 6.91 -13.37 -6.44
C SER A 293 7.99 -12.36 -6.81
N LYS A 294 9.10 -12.85 -7.35
CA LYS A 294 10.25 -12.03 -7.78
C LYS A 294 9.90 -11.25 -9.06
N VAL A 295 10.61 -10.15 -9.29
CA VAL A 295 10.39 -9.25 -10.44
C VAL A 295 10.50 -9.94 -11.81
N ALA A 296 11.24 -11.05 -11.90
CA ALA A 296 11.40 -11.81 -13.14
C ALA A 296 10.17 -12.67 -13.52
N ASP A 297 9.19 -12.82 -12.62
CA ASP A 297 7.98 -13.60 -12.86
C ASP A 297 7.05 -12.86 -13.84
N PRO A 298 6.55 -13.50 -14.91
CA PRO A 298 5.60 -12.88 -15.83
C PRO A 298 4.28 -12.48 -15.16
N CYS A 299 3.83 -13.19 -14.12
CA CYS A 299 2.59 -12.90 -13.40
C CYS A 299 2.81 -11.81 -12.34
N CYS A 300 3.09 -10.59 -12.81
CA CYS A 300 3.45 -9.44 -11.98
C CYS A 300 2.26 -8.56 -11.56
N TYR A 301 1.04 -8.86 -12.01
CA TYR A 301 -0.17 -8.13 -11.67
C TYR A 301 -1.09 -8.94 -10.75
N GLY A 302 -1.77 -8.27 -9.83
CA GLY A 302 -2.71 -8.89 -8.91
C GLY A 302 -4.14 -8.88 -9.46
N HIS A 303 -4.85 -10.01 -9.32
CA HIS A 303 -6.28 -10.11 -9.60
C HIS A 303 -7.08 -9.94 -8.30
N THR A 304 -7.11 -10.98 -7.46
CA THR A 304 -7.85 -10.99 -6.19
C THR A 304 -7.03 -11.61 -5.07
N GLN A 305 -7.06 -11.00 -3.88
CA GLN A 305 -6.54 -11.55 -2.63
C GLN A 305 -7.66 -12.09 -1.74
N PHE A 306 -7.36 -13.14 -0.99
CA PHE A 306 -8.26 -13.72 0.00
C PHE A 306 -7.61 -13.67 1.37
N HIS A 307 -8.28 -12.98 2.28
CA HIS A 307 -7.80 -12.72 3.64
C HIS A 307 -8.69 -13.42 4.66
N PHE A 308 -8.05 -14.17 5.55
CA PHE A 308 -8.74 -14.72 6.71
C PHE A 308 -8.64 -13.76 7.88
N ALA A 309 -9.77 -13.28 8.39
CA ALA A 309 -9.83 -12.46 9.58
C ALA A 309 -9.42 -13.27 10.81
N SER A 310 -8.31 -12.88 11.45
CA SER A 310 -7.72 -13.61 12.58
C SER A 310 -8.72 -13.91 13.70
N GLU A 311 -8.50 -15.03 14.36
CA GLU A 311 -9.24 -15.52 15.53
C GLU A 311 -9.20 -14.54 16.72
N ILE A 312 -8.22 -13.64 16.75
CA ILE A 312 -8.11 -12.57 17.75
C ILE A 312 -9.18 -11.50 17.51
N LEU A 313 -9.53 -11.24 16.25
CA LEU A 313 -10.42 -10.19 15.80
C LEU A 313 -11.86 -10.68 15.58
N ARG A 314 -12.24 -11.82 16.17
CA ARG A 314 -13.59 -12.40 16.07
C ARG A 314 -14.68 -11.38 16.46
N ARG A 315 -15.73 -11.34 15.64
CA ARG A 315 -16.97 -10.57 15.89
C ARG A 315 -17.54 -10.79 17.30
N GLU A 316 -17.64 -12.04 17.77
CA GLU A 316 -18.15 -12.37 19.10
C GLU A 316 -17.34 -11.72 20.24
N ARG A 317 -16.01 -11.64 20.09
CA ARG A 317 -15.14 -11.02 21.11
C ARG A 317 -15.30 -9.51 21.13
N LEU A 318 -15.48 -8.90 19.95
CA LEU A 318 -15.76 -7.47 19.81
C LEU A 318 -17.10 -7.09 20.45
N ILE A 319 -18.13 -7.88 20.19
CA ILE A 319 -19.46 -7.67 20.80
C ILE A 319 -19.36 -7.80 22.33
N LYS A 320 -18.69 -8.85 22.84
CA LYS A 320 -18.46 -9.02 24.29
C LYS A 320 -17.66 -7.88 24.92
N ALA A 321 -16.82 -7.19 24.14
CA ALA A 321 -16.02 -6.06 24.57
C ALA A 321 -16.71 -4.70 24.35
N ASN A 322 -18.00 -4.66 23.97
CA ASN A 322 -18.74 -3.45 23.60
C ASN A 322 -18.10 -2.63 22.47
N LEU A 323 -17.53 -3.32 21.48
CA LEU A 323 -16.85 -2.74 20.32
C LEU A 323 -17.45 -3.26 19.00
N ALA A 324 -18.78 -3.36 18.94
CA ALA A 324 -19.49 -3.88 17.76
C ALA A 324 -19.34 -2.94 16.53
N ASP A 325 -19.27 -1.63 16.77
CA ASP A 325 -18.99 -0.60 15.77
C ASP A 325 -17.62 -0.77 15.09
N GLN A 326 -16.67 -1.42 15.77
CA GLN A 326 -15.32 -1.64 15.27
C GLN A 326 -15.17 -2.87 14.36
N ILE A 327 -16.24 -3.64 14.15
CA ILE A 327 -16.18 -4.85 13.30
C ILE A 327 -15.86 -4.46 11.85
N GLU A 328 -16.70 -3.62 11.22
CA GLU A 328 -16.51 -3.21 9.84
C GLU A 328 -15.26 -2.35 9.66
N VAL A 329 -14.96 -1.48 10.63
CA VAL A 329 -13.75 -0.65 10.66
C VAL A 329 -12.48 -1.49 10.47
N ARG A 330 -12.39 -2.65 11.14
CA ARG A 330 -11.22 -3.52 11.04
C ARG A 330 -11.14 -4.24 9.69
N LEU A 331 -12.28 -4.64 9.14
CA LEU A 331 -12.35 -5.25 7.80
C LEU A 331 -11.92 -4.24 6.73
N ARG A 332 -12.40 -2.99 6.82
CA ARG A 332 -11.98 -1.88 5.96
C ARG A 332 -10.49 -1.57 6.11
N ALA A 333 -9.98 -1.47 7.33
CA ALA A 333 -8.56 -1.24 7.57
C ALA A 333 -7.69 -2.34 6.94
N ASN A 334 -8.10 -3.60 7.07
CA ASN A 334 -7.42 -4.73 6.43
C ASN A 334 -7.44 -4.59 4.90
N GLY A 335 -8.63 -4.39 4.30
CA GLY A 335 -8.78 -4.20 2.85
C GLY A 335 -7.93 -3.06 2.30
N ILE A 336 -7.94 -1.90 2.95
CA ILE A 336 -7.15 -0.72 2.53
C ILE A 336 -5.65 -1.01 2.61
N ALA A 337 -5.16 -1.54 3.74
CA ALA A 337 -3.72 -1.77 3.91
C ALA A 337 -3.20 -2.85 2.96
N SER A 338 -3.87 -4.00 2.89
CA SER A 338 -3.46 -5.12 2.04
C SER A 338 -3.46 -4.74 0.56
N LEU A 339 -4.54 -4.09 0.08
CA LEU A 339 -4.65 -3.71 -1.33
C LEU A 339 -3.71 -2.56 -1.70
N PHE A 340 -3.50 -1.58 -0.81
CA PHE A 340 -2.50 -0.54 -1.03
C PHE A 340 -1.08 -1.13 -1.11
N ALA A 341 -0.72 -2.02 -0.20
CA ALA A 341 0.59 -2.67 -0.22
C ALA A 341 0.79 -3.48 -1.51
N TRP A 342 -0.24 -4.21 -1.94
CA TRP A 342 -0.14 -5.04 -3.13
C TRP A 342 -0.05 -4.21 -4.41
N THR A 343 -0.95 -3.24 -4.61
CA THR A 343 -0.93 -2.35 -5.77
C THR A 343 0.33 -1.48 -5.82
N GLY A 344 0.78 -0.96 -4.67
CA GLY A 344 2.01 -0.19 -4.57
C GLY A 344 3.25 -1.01 -4.93
N ALA A 345 3.32 -2.28 -4.51
CA ALA A 345 4.40 -3.18 -4.88
C ALA A 345 4.36 -3.55 -6.38
N GLN A 346 3.17 -3.77 -6.96
CA GLN A 346 2.99 -3.98 -8.40
C GLN A 346 3.49 -2.77 -9.22
N ALA A 347 3.11 -1.56 -8.81
CA ALA A 347 3.56 -0.33 -9.47
C ALA A 347 5.09 -0.14 -9.34
N ALA A 348 5.67 -0.46 -8.19
CA ALA A 348 7.12 -0.44 -8.00
C ALA A 348 7.87 -1.44 -8.90
N TYR A 349 7.27 -2.61 -9.17
CA TYR A 349 7.82 -3.60 -10.10
C TYR A 349 7.83 -3.09 -11.55
N GLN A 350 6.93 -2.16 -11.89
CA GLN A 350 6.92 -1.46 -13.18
C GLN A 350 7.83 -0.22 -13.20
N GLY A 351 8.52 0.07 -12.10
CA GLY A 351 9.48 1.18 -11.98
C GLY A 351 8.88 2.52 -11.55
N PHE A 352 7.60 2.55 -11.18
CA PHE A 352 6.95 3.72 -10.58
C PHE A 352 7.32 3.86 -9.10
N TRP A 353 7.42 5.11 -8.62
CA TRP A 353 7.75 5.41 -7.22
C TRP A 353 7.38 6.86 -6.90
N SER A 354 7.72 7.36 -5.70
CA SER A 354 7.20 8.64 -5.20
C SER A 354 7.44 9.88 -6.08
N GLU A 355 8.54 9.96 -6.86
CA GLU A 355 8.73 11.08 -7.80
C GLU A 355 8.35 10.73 -9.25
N ALA A 356 8.34 9.44 -9.62
CA ALA A 356 7.85 8.97 -10.92
C ALA A 356 6.49 8.31 -10.71
N ASP A 357 5.45 9.14 -10.61
CA ASP A 357 4.10 8.68 -10.30
C ASP A 357 3.52 7.81 -11.43
N VAL A 358 2.46 7.07 -11.10
CA VAL A 358 1.81 6.15 -12.02
C VAL A 358 1.16 6.90 -13.19
N THR A 359 1.33 6.37 -14.41
CA THR A 359 0.71 6.90 -15.63
C THR A 359 -0.61 6.23 -15.97
N ARG A 360 -0.90 5.09 -15.33
CA ARG A 360 -2.15 4.34 -15.40
C ARG A 360 -2.45 3.80 -14.01
N PRO A 361 -3.72 3.67 -13.61
CA PRO A 361 -4.03 3.14 -12.30
C PRO A 361 -3.73 1.64 -12.21
N PHE A 362 -3.49 1.18 -10.98
CA PHE A 362 -3.36 -0.24 -10.68
C PHE A 362 -4.55 -0.68 -9.85
N VAL A 363 -5.30 -1.65 -10.36
CA VAL A 363 -6.49 -2.20 -9.72
C VAL A 363 -6.19 -3.54 -9.09
N SER A 364 -6.72 -3.77 -7.89
CA SER A 364 -6.72 -5.08 -7.25
C SER A 364 -7.95 -5.25 -6.37
N GLN A 365 -8.36 -6.49 -6.20
CA GLN A 365 -9.56 -6.87 -5.44
C GLN A 365 -9.15 -7.67 -4.20
N ALA A 366 -9.93 -7.59 -3.12
CA ALA A 366 -9.76 -8.45 -1.97
C ALA A 366 -11.09 -8.90 -1.39
N VAL A 367 -11.10 -10.15 -0.91
CA VAL A 367 -12.19 -10.72 -0.11
C VAL A 367 -11.65 -10.98 1.29
N VAL A 368 -12.27 -10.36 2.29
CA VAL A 368 -11.95 -10.59 3.71
C VAL A 368 -13.06 -11.42 4.32
N THR A 369 -12.72 -12.55 4.95
CA THR A 369 -13.70 -13.47 5.53
C THR A 369 -13.24 -14.09 6.83
N ASP A 370 -14.19 -14.41 7.72
CA ASP A 370 -13.97 -15.26 8.90
C ASP A 370 -14.45 -16.71 8.69
N GLY A 371 -14.84 -17.05 7.45
CA GLY A 371 -15.42 -18.34 7.05
C GLY A 371 -16.95 -18.41 7.14
N ILE A 372 -17.60 -17.34 7.59
CA ILE A 372 -19.07 -17.20 7.65
C ILE A 372 -19.50 -15.88 7.03
N TYR A 373 -18.85 -14.78 7.45
CA TYR A 373 -19.07 -13.45 6.92
C TYR A 373 -18.04 -13.12 5.86
N PHE A 374 -18.46 -12.41 4.82
CA PHE A 374 -17.66 -12.00 3.68
C PHE A 374 -17.81 -10.51 3.43
N SER A 375 -16.69 -9.82 3.29
CA SER A 375 -16.63 -8.43 2.84
C SER A 375 -15.81 -8.33 1.57
N PHE A 376 -16.33 -7.59 0.60
CA PHE A 376 -15.71 -7.41 -0.70
C PHE A 376 -15.10 -6.02 -0.78
N PHE A 377 -13.86 -5.95 -1.26
CA PHE A 377 -13.12 -4.72 -1.43
C PHE A 377 -12.52 -4.63 -2.82
N CYS A 378 -12.57 -3.44 -3.39
CA CYS A 378 -11.93 -3.10 -4.66
C CYS A 378 -11.05 -1.87 -4.41
N TYR A 379 -9.83 -1.88 -4.93
CA TYR A 379 -8.89 -0.79 -4.72
C TYR A 379 -8.29 -0.36 -6.04
N GLN A 380 -8.21 0.95 -6.22
CA GLN A 380 -7.56 1.58 -7.36
C GLN A 380 -6.48 2.54 -6.87
N LEU A 381 -5.24 2.22 -7.23
CA LEU A 381 -4.06 3.03 -6.97
C LEU A 381 -3.90 4.07 -8.08
N ASN A 382 -4.18 5.33 -7.76
CA ASN A 382 -4.08 6.47 -8.67
C ASN A 382 -2.80 7.29 -8.44
N THR A 383 -2.17 7.15 -7.27
CA THR A 383 -0.93 7.87 -6.96
C THR A 383 -0.05 7.18 -5.92
N LEU A 384 1.27 7.29 -6.15
CA LEU A 384 2.35 6.96 -5.23
C LEU A 384 3.12 8.19 -4.72
N GLY A 385 2.74 9.39 -5.19
CA GLY A 385 3.34 10.67 -4.81
C GLY A 385 2.97 11.11 -3.39
N LEU A 386 3.37 10.33 -2.39
CA LEU A 386 2.96 10.50 -0.99
C LEU A 386 3.94 11.31 -0.13
N THR A 387 5.13 11.63 -0.66
CA THR A 387 6.12 12.47 0.05
C THR A 387 5.64 13.91 0.13
N VAL A 388 6.12 14.68 1.12
CA VAL A 388 5.73 16.10 1.27
C VAL A 388 6.06 16.93 0.03
N LYS A 389 7.08 16.56 -0.75
CA LYS A 389 7.44 17.25 -1.99
C LYS A 389 6.50 16.87 -3.14
N ALA A 390 6.24 15.57 -3.34
CA ALA A 390 5.39 15.10 -4.43
C ALA A 390 3.91 15.42 -4.21
N ASP A 391 3.47 15.48 -2.95
CA ASP A 391 2.05 15.67 -2.60
C ASP A 391 1.57 17.13 -2.76
N GLN A 392 2.47 18.11 -2.80
CA GLN A 392 2.12 19.55 -2.80
C GLN A 392 1.19 19.97 -3.96
N ASN A 393 1.41 19.42 -5.15
CA ASN A 393 0.65 19.76 -6.36
C ASN A 393 -0.17 18.56 -6.86
N ASN A 394 -0.34 17.54 -6.02
CA ASN A 394 -0.97 16.29 -6.41
C ASN A 394 -2.41 16.24 -5.91
N HIS A 395 -3.35 16.50 -6.81
CA HIS A 395 -4.78 16.44 -6.52
C HIS A 395 -5.34 15.00 -6.53
N ARG A 396 -4.59 14.04 -7.09
CA ARG A 396 -5.03 12.64 -7.17
C ARG A 396 -5.03 11.99 -5.79
N LYS A 397 -6.00 11.11 -5.57
CA LYS A 397 -6.16 10.29 -4.38
C LYS A 397 -6.48 8.86 -4.78
N ASN A 398 -6.05 7.92 -3.95
CA ASN A 398 -6.37 6.51 -4.15
C ASN A 398 -7.82 6.25 -3.73
N ILE A 399 -8.44 5.21 -4.29
CA ILE A 399 -9.85 4.91 -4.03
C ILE A 399 -9.96 3.45 -3.55
N CYS A 400 -10.76 3.24 -2.51
CA CYS A 400 -11.11 1.91 -2.03
C CYS A 400 -12.64 1.82 -1.90
N TRP A 401 -13.24 0.96 -2.70
CA TRP A 401 -14.64 0.56 -2.55
C TRP A 401 -14.73 -0.62 -1.59
N GLY A 402 -15.80 -0.68 -0.81
CA GLY A 402 -16.06 -1.82 0.06
C GLY A 402 -17.51 -1.96 0.48
N THR A 403 -17.95 -3.21 0.55
CA THR A 403 -19.27 -3.57 1.07
C THR A 403 -19.22 -3.79 2.58
N GLU A 404 -20.38 -3.74 3.23
CA GLU A 404 -20.52 -4.28 4.58
C GLU A 404 -20.37 -5.81 4.57
N SER A 405 -20.05 -6.38 5.73
CA SER A 405 -19.93 -7.83 5.87
C SER A 405 -21.28 -8.56 5.77
N MET A 406 -21.38 -9.43 4.77
CA MET A 406 -22.58 -10.24 4.50
C MET A 406 -22.36 -11.67 4.97
N ARG A 407 -23.41 -12.29 5.51
CA ARG A 407 -23.38 -13.68 5.97
C ARG A 407 -23.62 -14.63 4.80
N LEU A 408 -22.75 -15.62 4.60
CA LEU A 408 -22.89 -16.62 3.53
C LEU A 408 -23.91 -17.72 3.89
N TYR A 409 -23.96 -18.15 5.14
CA TYR A 409 -24.91 -19.16 5.63
C TYR A 409 -25.23 -18.95 7.11
N GLU A 410 -26.39 -19.41 7.56
CA GLU A 410 -26.80 -19.32 8.95
C GLU A 410 -26.18 -20.41 9.80
N ALA A 411 -26.48 -21.67 9.50
CA ALA A 411 -25.99 -22.80 10.26
C ALA A 411 -25.72 -23.98 9.34
N VAL A 412 -24.88 -24.90 9.81
CA VAL A 412 -24.71 -26.21 9.21
C VAL A 412 -25.27 -27.20 10.22
N GLU A 413 -26.38 -27.84 9.85
CA GLU A 413 -27.07 -28.84 10.67
C GLU A 413 -26.97 -30.16 9.93
N GLU A 414 -26.22 -31.11 10.52
CA GLU A 414 -25.94 -32.40 9.89
C GLU A 414 -25.35 -32.22 8.47
N ASP A 415 -26.07 -32.66 7.44
CA ASP A 415 -25.67 -32.60 6.03
C ASP A 415 -26.33 -31.44 5.25
N ASP A 416 -27.02 -30.52 5.92
CA ASP A 416 -27.72 -29.41 5.29
C ASP A 416 -27.21 -28.03 5.74
N ILE A 417 -27.26 -27.06 4.82
CA ILE A 417 -26.86 -25.67 5.05
C ILE A 417 -28.12 -24.80 5.13
N LYS A 418 -28.38 -24.27 6.32
CA LYS A 418 -29.52 -23.37 6.55
C LYS A 418 -29.17 -21.93 6.19
N GLY A 419 -30.14 -21.24 5.56
CA GLY A 419 -30.06 -19.80 5.28
C GLY A 419 -28.88 -19.41 4.37
N PHE A 420 -28.64 -20.17 3.30
CA PHE A 420 -27.61 -19.83 2.32
C PHE A 420 -27.95 -18.55 1.57
N ASN A 421 -27.02 -17.59 1.53
CA ASN A 421 -27.19 -16.32 0.84
C ASN A 421 -26.54 -16.34 -0.55
N ASP A 422 -27.38 -16.32 -1.58
CA ASP A 422 -26.95 -16.30 -2.99
C ASP A 422 -26.34 -14.95 -3.41
N GLU A 423 -26.62 -13.86 -2.70
CA GLU A 423 -26.04 -12.54 -3.03
C GLU A 423 -24.53 -12.51 -2.79
N VAL A 424 -24.03 -13.30 -1.83
CA VAL A 424 -22.59 -13.39 -1.53
C VAL A 424 -21.84 -14.15 -2.63
N THR A 425 -22.50 -15.06 -3.35
CA THR A 425 -21.87 -15.81 -4.45
C THR A 425 -21.95 -15.07 -5.78
N VAL A 426 -22.99 -14.26 -6.01
CA VAL A 426 -23.23 -13.56 -7.28
C VAL A 426 -22.77 -12.10 -7.25
N SER A 427 -22.76 -11.45 -6.08
CA SER A 427 -22.46 -10.03 -5.81
C SER A 427 -22.47 -9.12 -7.05
N ARG A 428 -23.67 -8.83 -7.54
CA ARG A 428 -23.99 -7.66 -8.37
C ARG A 428 -24.62 -6.61 -7.46
N GLU A 429 -24.36 -5.33 -7.71
CA GLU A 429 -25.11 -4.27 -7.03
C GLU A 429 -26.61 -4.51 -7.25
N THR A 430 -27.35 -4.74 -6.16
CA THR A 430 -28.77 -4.47 -6.15
C THR A 430 -28.91 -2.96 -6.10
N GLU A 431 -29.52 -2.38 -7.14
CA GLU A 431 -29.96 -1.00 -7.13
C GLU A 431 -30.73 -0.77 -5.83
N THR A 432 -30.20 0.09 -4.97
CA THR A 432 -30.93 0.51 -3.77
C THR A 432 -32.10 1.34 -4.26
N ASN A 433 -33.28 0.72 -4.20
CA ASN A 433 -34.56 1.33 -4.51
C ASN A 433 -34.82 2.50 -3.54
N CYS A 434 -34.56 3.72 -3.99
CA CYS A 434 -34.80 4.96 -3.23
C CYS A 434 -36.28 5.36 -3.14
N ASP A 435 -37.21 4.55 -3.65
CA ASP A 435 -38.62 4.89 -3.72
C ASP A 435 -39.45 4.20 -2.63
N ASN A 436 -39.22 4.51 -1.35
CA ASN A 436 -40.16 4.18 -0.26
C ASN A 436 -39.94 5.01 1.02
N LEU A 437 -39.80 6.34 0.89
CA LEU A 437 -39.69 7.25 2.04
C LEU A 437 -40.61 8.49 1.93
N THR A 438 -41.82 8.32 1.41
CA THR A 438 -42.86 9.38 1.42
C THR A 438 -44.18 9.02 2.11
N ASP A 439 -44.32 7.84 2.70
CA ASP A 439 -45.58 7.42 3.35
C ASP A 439 -45.46 7.18 4.86
N VAL A 440 -44.80 8.09 5.60
CA VAL A 440 -44.97 8.20 7.06
C VAL A 440 -44.89 9.66 7.53
N LEU A 441 -45.77 10.52 7.02
CA LEU A 441 -46.13 11.77 7.69
C LEU A 441 -47.65 11.89 7.73
N GLY A 442 -48.24 11.07 8.61
CA GLY A 442 -49.60 11.25 9.08
C GLY A 442 -49.74 12.59 9.83
N ASP A 443 -50.50 13.47 9.21
CA ASP A 443 -51.68 14.10 9.81
C ASP A 443 -51.48 14.67 11.23
N ARG A 444 -50.99 15.90 11.32
CA ARG A 444 -51.21 16.79 12.48
C ARG A 444 -51.90 18.07 12.04
N LYS A 445 -53.23 18.04 12.14
CA LYS A 445 -54.07 19.23 12.26
C LYS A 445 -53.60 20.09 13.43
N SER A 446 -53.29 21.36 13.15
CA SER A 446 -53.25 22.43 14.13
C SER A 446 -53.95 23.64 13.51
N GLY A 447 -55.17 23.88 13.97
CA GLY A 447 -55.99 25.01 13.55
C GLY A 447 -55.39 26.34 13.98
N TYR A 448 -55.40 27.30 13.06
CA TYR A 448 -55.28 28.71 13.38
C TYR A 448 -56.70 29.31 13.46
N CYS A 449 -56.96 29.98 14.56
CA CYS A 449 -58.19 30.72 14.86
C CYS A 449 -57.81 32.19 15.01
N LYS A 450 -58.43 33.06 14.18
CA LYS A 450 -58.62 34.53 14.31
C LYS A 450 -57.33 35.39 14.32
N MET A 451 -57.26 36.57 13.70
CA MET A 451 -58.26 37.54 13.21
C MET A 451 -58.18 37.76 11.70
#